data_AF-A0A6G0WG90-F1
#
_entry.id   AF-A0A6G0WG90-F1
#
_cell.length_a   1.000
_cell.length_b   1.000
_cell.length_c   1.000
_cell.angle_alpha   90.00
_cell.angle_beta   90.00
_cell.angle_gamma   90.00
#
_symmetry.space_group_name_H-M   'P 1'
#
loop_
_entity.id
_entity.type
_entity.pdbx_description
1 polymer ?
#
loop_
_entity_poly.entity_id
_entity_poly.type
_entity_poly.pdbx_seq_one_letter_code
_entity_poly.pdbx_strand_id
1 'polypeptide(L)'
;MGKYAKYSKKYNADWELLPCFSKWLQRASDEYAGKGEAFCKICRVALRAHKTDLMKHTTTITHINKVNSFNVQKQPFYLHLVHSINVKSDRKKIRDLKLAMFIANHSAIRSVDHLSELLKHIGDSQFSDLELHRTKYSKLIMNVIAPVFLNELIEDIGTSSYSIILDESTDIGTNKYMAFCVRYYSCSQLDIITDFIGFVEIEKATSEILKTVFLESLEKSKLNIQNLIGIGTDGASNLCGKNKSLFTLLKEIIPHLQLIKCVCHSLNICASNACDELPSSLEFLVREIRNWFSHSSLRQLRYRDLFQTLYEGKQPPRIVRLLTTRWLAWYGCIKSVLDQWLPLKTHFNLISKSKEGKSVHDITLINCWATLSQVTNAAGDHTFKELSEFALRLLSLPISNAVVERIFSVMNATKTKVRIRMSQSMLVALIRIKVHNSVKKTMLYFV
;
A
#
# COMPACT_ATOMS: atom_id res chain seq x y z
N MET A 1 26.26 82.08 20.17
CA MET A 1 26.54 80.70 19.68
C MET A 1 25.87 79.72 20.63
N GLY A 2 24.93 78.94 20.10
CA GLY A 2 23.89 78.24 20.86
C GLY A 2 24.40 77.14 21.79
N LYS A 3 23.92 77.22 23.04
CA LYS A 3 24.01 76.22 24.10
C LYS A 3 23.48 74.86 23.60
N TYR A 4 24.21 73.77 23.84
CA TYR A 4 23.78 72.41 24.20
C TYR A 4 24.94 71.43 23.92
N ALA A 5 25.70 71.09 24.97
CA ALA A 5 26.67 70.00 24.92
C ALA A 5 25.93 68.69 24.61
N LYS A 6 26.33 67.98 23.54
CA LYS A 6 25.79 66.66 23.18
C LYS A 6 26.19 65.65 24.25
N TYR A 7 25.30 65.46 25.23
CA TYR A 7 25.35 64.34 26.17
C TYR A 7 25.21 63.02 25.37
N SER A 8 26.29 62.27 25.18
CA SER A 8 26.22 60.89 24.67
C SER A 8 25.86 59.97 25.84
N LYS A 9 24.56 59.78 26.07
CA LYS A 9 24.09 58.84 27.10
C LYS A 9 24.31 57.42 26.61
N LYS A 10 25.23 56.72 27.28
CA LYS A 10 25.49 55.29 27.11
C LYS A 10 24.30 54.45 27.58
N TYR A 11 24.06 53.31 26.94
CA TYR A 11 23.06 52.32 27.36
C TYR A 11 23.13 52.04 28.87
N ASN A 12 21.99 52.22 29.57
CA ASN A 12 21.89 51.92 30.99
C ASN A 12 21.30 50.51 31.19
N ALA A 13 22.08 49.62 31.79
CA ALA A 13 21.69 48.24 32.09
C ALA A 13 20.49 48.15 33.04
N ASP A 14 20.29 49.14 33.92
CA ASP A 14 19.15 49.19 34.85
C ASP A 14 17.80 49.28 34.12
N TRP A 15 17.80 49.71 32.85
CA TRP A 15 16.57 49.72 32.05
C TRP A 15 16.05 48.32 31.76
N GLU A 16 16.90 47.30 31.80
CA GLU A 16 16.47 45.89 31.68
C GLU A 16 15.69 45.41 32.91
N LEU A 17 15.79 46.11 34.04
CA LEU A 17 15.02 45.79 35.25
C LEU A 17 13.66 46.49 35.28
N LEU A 18 13.44 47.50 34.44
CA LEU A 18 12.16 48.22 34.40
C LEU A 18 11.06 47.33 33.80
N PRO A 19 9.86 47.26 34.41
CA PRO A 19 8.76 46.39 33.96
C PRO A 19 8.36 46.59 32.49
N CYS A 20 8.55 47.80 31.94
CA CYS A 20 8.20 48.15 30.58
C CYS A 20 9.23 47.71 29.52
N PHE A 21 10.45 47.35 29.93
CA PHE A 21 11.57 47.06 29.01
C PHE A 21 12.18 45.67 29.23
N SER A 22 12.04 45.10 30.43
CA SER A 22 12.68 43.85 30.86
C SER A 22 12.45 42.66 29.92
N LYS A 23 11.27 42.59 29.31
CA LYS A 23 10.89 41.45 28.45
C LYS A 23 11.55 41.45 27.07
N TRP A 24 12.10 42.57 26.60
CA TRP A 24 12.49 42.70 25.18
C TRP A 24 13.78 43.49 24.95
N LEU A 25 14.17 44.38 25.85
CA LEU A 25 15.37 45.21 25.72
C LEU A 25 16.61 44.42 26.13
N GLN A 26 17.71 44.62 25.39
CA GLN A 26 19.05 44.18 25.77
C GLN A 26 20.10 45.13 25.18
N ARG A 27 21.34 45.06 25.65
CA ARG A 27 22.47 45.76 25.01
C ARG A 27 22.72 45.23 23.59
N ALA A 28 22.99 46.12 22.63
CA ALA A 28 23.37 45.71 21.29
C ALA A 28 24.77 45.08 21.28
N SER A 29 24.94 43.98 20.54
CA SER A 29 26.25 43.35 20.33
C SER A 29 27.15 44.19 19.43
N ASP A 30 28.47 43.93 19.48
CA ASP A 30 29.48 44.67 18.72
C ASP A 30 29.27 44.60 17.19
N GLU A 31 28.53 43.60 16.71
CA GLU A 31 28.10 43.47 15.30
C GLU A 31 27.19 44.62 14.82
N TYR A 32 26.55 45.35 15.74
CA TYR A 32 25.66 46.48 15.46
C TYR A 32 26.27 47.84 15.86
N ALA A 33 27.58 47.89 16.10
CA ALA A 33 28.29 49.11 16.50
C ALA A 33 27.99 50.28 15.54
N GLY A 34 27.54 51.40 16.11
CA GLY A 34 27.19 52.62 15.37
C GLY A 34 25.72 52.74 14.92
N LYS A 35 24.93 51.66 14.96
CA LYS A 35 23.49 51.69 14.60
C LYS A 35 22.56 51.94 15.80
N GLY A 36 23.10 51.87 17.01
CA GLY A 36 22.39 52.09 18.26
C GLY A 36 22.93 51.17 19.36
N GLU A 37 23.00 51.65 20.59
CA GLU A 37 23.57 50.89 21.71
C GLU A 37 22.57 49.95 22.40
N ALA A 38 21.28 50.07 22.08
CA ALA A 38 20.19 49.22 22.57
C ALA A 38 19.70 48.26 21.47
N PHE A 39 19.17 47.10 21.83
CA PHE A 39 18.65 46.12 20.90
C PHE A 39 17.32 45.54 21.37
N CYS A 40 16.38 45.40 20.43
CA CYS A 40 15.10 44.74 20.70
C CYS A 40 15.16 43.25 20.31
N LYS A 41 15.07 42.34 21.29
CA LYS A 41 15.02 40.89 21.09
C LYS A 41 13.84 40.43 20.22
N ILE A 42 12.72 41.13 20.34
CA ILE A 42 11.46 40.79 19.66
C ILE A 42 11.46 41.28 18.21
N CYS A 43 11.87 42.53 17.98
CA CYS A 43 11.89 43.10 16.63
C CYS A 43 13.15 42.74 15.84
N ARG A 44 14.23 42.34 16.54
CA ARG A 44 15.59 42.14 16.03
C ARG A 44 16.17 43.38 15.34
N VAL A 45 16.08 44.53 16.01
CA VAL A 45 16.53 45.83 15.49
C VAL A 45 17.36 46.57 16.55
N ALA A 46 18.44 47.21 16.11
CA ALA A 46 19.25 48.12 16.92
C ALA A 46 18.56 49.49 17.07
N LEU A 47 18.54 50.02 18.29
CA LEU A 47 17.85 51.24 18.69
C LEU A 47 18.83 52.19 19.38
N ARG A 48 18.56 53.49 19.31
CA ARG A 48 19.29 54.48 20.10
C ARG A 48 18.95 54.29 21.58
N ALA A 49 19.97 54.31 22.44
CA ALA A 49 19.83 54.17 23.89
C ALA A 49 19.33 55.46 24.55
N HIS A 50 18.21 55.99 24.06
CA HIS A 50 17.53 57.14 24.63
C HIS A 50 16.15 56.73 25.12
N LYS A 51 15.82 57.04 26.38
CA LYS A 51 14.59 56.57 27.02
C LYS A 51 13.33 56.95 26.24
N THR A 52 13.29 58.13 25.62
CA THR A 52 12.13 58.53 24.78
C THR A 52 12.01 57.69 23.52
N ASP A 53 13.12 57.26 22.93
CA ASP A 53 13.13 56.50 21.69
C ASP A 53 12.77 55.04 21.96
N LEU A 54 13.20 54.49 23.10
CA LEU A 54 12.76 53.19 23.60
C LEU A 54 11.26 53.17 23.92
N MET A 55 10.75 54.23 24.56
CA MET A 55 9.30 54.40 24.79
C MET A 55 8.51 54.61 23.49
N LYS A 56 9.06 55.30 22.49
CA LYS A 56 8.43 55.38 21.17
C LYS A 56 8.40 54.02 20.49
N HIS A 57 9.48 53.24 20.59
CA HIS A 57 9.55 51.90 20.01
C HIS A 57 8.49 50.97 20.58
N THR A 58 8.20 51.01 21.91
CA THR A 58 7.14 50.19 22.51
C THR A 58 5.76 50.47 21.93
N THR A 59 5.53 51.69 21.43
CA THR A 59 4.26 52.09 20.80
C THR A 59 4.18 51.81 19.30
N THR A 60 5.26 51.35 18.66
CA THR A 60 5.23 51.04 17.22
C THR A 60 4.39 49.80 16.92
N ILE A 61 3.58 49.87 15.86
CA ILE A 61 2.69 48.77 15.42
C ILE A 61 3.48 47.47 15.19
N THR A 62 4.68 47.56 14.62
CA THR A 62 5.56 46.41 14.37
C THR A 62 6.04 45.75 15.66
N HIS A 63 6.36 46.56 16.68
CA HIS A 63 6.73 46.06 17.99
C HIS A 63 5.53 45.45 18.72
N ILE A 64 4.39 46.14 18.76
CA ILE A 64 3.16 45.65 19.41
C ILE A 64 2.71 44.32 18.79
N ASN A 65 2.70 44.21 17.46
CA ASN A 65 2.31 42.97 16.78
C ASN A 65 3.26 41.80 17.09
N LYS A 66 4.58 42.05 17.11
CA LYS A 66 5.56 41.01 17.44
C LYS A 66 5.53 40.65 18.93
N VAL A 67 5.33 41.61 19.83
CA VAL A 67 5.13 41.37 21.27
C VAL A 67 3.89 40.51 21.49
N ASN A 68 2.78 40.82 20.81
CA ASN A 68 1.54 40.04 20.87
C ASN A 68 1.72 38.63 20.29
N SER A 69 2.58 38.44 19.28
CA SER A 69 2.90 37.09 18.79
C SER A 69 3.75 36.27 19.78
N PHE A 70 4.60 36.91 20.58
CA PHE A 70 5.46 36.26 21.59
C PHE A 70 4.80 36.12 22.97
N ASN A 71 3.75 36.88 23.25
CA ASN A 71 3.02 36.82 24.52
C ASN A 71 2.02 35.66 24.50
N VAL A 72 2.48 34.46 24.87
CA VAL A 72 1.68 33.22 24.96
C VAL A 72 0.42 33.39 25.84
N GLN A 73 0.39 34.40 26.71
CA GLN A 73 -0.76 34.71 27.58
C GLN A 73 -1.66 35.87 27.09
N LYS A 74 -1.26 36.61 26.04
CA LYS A 74 -2.09 37.66 25.40
C LYS A 74 -2.08 37.54 23.87
N GLN A 75 -2.31 36.32 23.37
CA GLN A 75 -2.97 36.15 22.08
C GLN A 75 -4.50 36.05 22.31
N PRO A 76 -5.25 37.16 22.36
CA PRO A 76 -6.70 37.08 22.19
C PRO A 76 -7.00 37.00 20.69
N PHE A 77 -6.71 35.84 20.07
CA PHE A 77 -7.35 35.49 18.79
C PHE A 77 -7.55 33.99 18.55
N TYR A 78 -7.08 33.10 19.44
CA TYR A 78 -7.42 31.67 19.33
C TYR A 78 -7.85 31.02 20.65
N LEU A 79 -7.86 31.75 21.79
CA LEU A 79 -8.37 31.21 23.06
C LEU A 79 -9.84 31.56 23.34
N HIS A 80 -10.39 32.62 22.72
CA HIS A 80 -11.85 32.80 22.74
C HIS A 80 -12.57 31.78 21.84
N LEU A 81 -11.84 31.07 20.97
CA LEU A 81 -12.32 29.87 20.29
C LEU A 81 -12.22 28.61 21.15
N VAL A 82 -11.69 28.68 22.38
CA VAL A 82 -11.70 27.55 23.34
C VAL A 82 -12.80 27.73 24.40
N HIS A 83 -13.15 28.97 24.78
CA HIS A 83 -14.34 29.25 25.62
C HIS A 83 -15.58 29.71 24.83
N SER A 84 -15.41 29.99 23.54
CA SER A 84 -16.46 30.02 22.54
C SER A 84 -16.08 29.08 21.39
N ILE A 85 -15.60 27.87 21.73
CA ILE A 85 -16.22 26.73 21.05
C ILE A 85 -17.67 26.92 21.44
N ASN A 86 -18.49 27.44 20.53
CA ASN A 86 -19.88 27.07 20.57
C ASN A 86 -19.80 25.55 20.53
N VAL A 87 -19.83 24.91 21.71
CA VAL A 87 -19.73 23.47 21.85
C VAL A 87 -20.92 23.04 21.03
N LYS A 88 -20.67 22.68 19.77
CA LYS A 88 -21.62 21.94 18.95
C LYS A 88 -22.09 20.90 19.92
N SER A 89 -23.37 20.98 20.31
CA SER A 89 -23.89 20.27 21.49
C SER A 89 -23.33 18.86 21.48
N ASP A 90 -23.07 18.23 22.63
CA ASP A 90 -22.44 16.90 22.66
C ASP A 90 -23.08 15.92 21.67
N ARG A 91 -24.39 16.08 21.40
CA ARG A 91 -25.11 15.40 20.31
C ARG A 91 -24.50 15.54 18.91
N LYS A 92 -24.09 16.74 18.46
CA LYS A 92 -23.44 16.95 17.15
C LYS A 92 -22.08 16.24 17.07
N LYS A 93 -21.28 16.26 18.14
CA LYS A 93 -19.99 15.52 18.18
C LYS A 93 -20.21 14.01 18.18
N ILE A 94 -21.13 13.54 19.01
CA ILE A 94 -21.52 12.12 19.09
C ILE A 94 -22.04 11.64 17.73
N ARG A 95 -22.87 12.44 17.06
CA ARG A 95 -23.36 12.16 15.70
C ARG A 95 -22.19 12.02 14.72
N ASP A 96 -21.28 12.99 14.71
CA ASP A 96 -20.14 12.98 13.78
C ASP A 96 -19.21 11.78 14.04
N LEU A 97 -18.99 11.39 15.31
CA LEU A 97 -18.22 10.19 15.67
C LEU A 97 -18.94 8.89 15.26
N LYS A 98 -20.25 8.79 15.51
CA LYS A 98 -21.06 7.62 15.10
C LYS A 98 -21.08 7.43 13.59
N LEU A 99 -21.25 8.52 12.84
CA LEU A 99 -21.14 8.49 11.39
C LEU A 99 -19.73 8.10 10.95
N ALA A 100 -18.69 8.61 11.61
CA ALA A 100 -17.31 8.30 11.24
C ALA A 100 -16.98 6.82 11.45
N MET A 101 -17.48 6.25 12.55
CA MET A 101 -17.41 4.82 12.84
C MET A 101 -18.14 3.99 11.78
N PHE A 102 -19.37 4.39 11.43
CA PHE A 102 -20.15 3.69 10.41
C PHE A 102 -19.43 3.69 9.05
N ILE A 103 -18.91 4.85 8.63
CA ILE A 103 -18.15 4.98 7.40
C ILE A 103 -16.90 4.12 7.44
N ALA A 104 -16.14 4.13 8.56
CA ALA A 104 -14.92 3.34 8.69
C ALA A 104 -15.16 1.82 8.53
N ASN A 105 -16.29 1.31 9.04
CA ASN A 105 -16.61 -0.12 9.01
C ASN A 105 -17.28 -0.58 7.71
N HIS A 106 -18.03 0.29 7.04
CA HIS A 106 -18.97 -0.14 6.00
C HIS A 106 -18.87 0.60 4.67
N SER A 107 -18.09 1.68 4.55
CA SER A 107 -18.03 2.47 3.32
C SER A 107 -16.65 3.06 3.01
N ALA A 108 -16.49 3.54 1.78
CA ALA A 108 -15.34 4.34 1.40
C ALA A 108 -15.51 5.78 1.92
N ILE A 109 -14.44 6.38 2.47
CA ILE A 109 -14.46 7.79 2.92
C ILE A 109 -14.82 8.76 1.77
N ARG A 110 -14.64 8.34 0.51
CA ARG A 110 -15.04 9.14 -0.67
C ARG A 110 -16.56 9.36 -0.78
N SER A 111 -17.38 8.45 -0.25
CA SER A 111 -18.84 8.57 -0.34
C SER A 111 -19.41 9.58 0.66
N VAL A 112 -18.60 10.08 1.59
CA VAL A 112 -19.03 10.90 2.72
C VAL A 112 -19.56 12.26 2.27
N ASP A 113 -18.95 12.84 1.25
CA ASP A 113 -19.35 14.16 0.75
C ASP A 113 -20.78 14.08 0.17
N HIS A 114 -21.10 13.07 -0.64
CA HIS A 114 -22.46 12.85 -1.17
C HIS A 114 -23.46 12.37 -0.10
N LEU A 115 -23.02 11.53 0.84
CA LEU A 115 -23.86 11.10 1.95
C LEU A 115 -24.30 12.30 2.81
N SER A 116 -23.44 13.31 2.95
CA SER A 116 -23.78 14.54 3.67
C SER A 116 -24.92 15.30 3.02
N GLU A 117 -24.88 15.41 1.69
CA GLU A 117 -25.86 16.14 0.89
C GLU A 117 -27.21 15.40 0.88
N LEU A 118 -27.16 14.07 0.79
CA LEU A 118 -28.35 13.23 0.89
C LEU A 118 -29.00 13.34 2.28
N LEU A 119 -28.21 13.28 3.35
CA LEU A 119 -28.72 13.40 4.71
C LEU A 119 -29.29 14.80 5.00
N LYS A 120 -28.79 15.84 4.34
CA LYS A 120 -29.39 17.19 4.38
C LYS A 120 -30.74 17.27 3.65
N HIS A 121 -30.93 16.50 2.59
CA HIS A 121 -32.18 16.49 1.82
C HIS A 121 -33.26 15.61 2.46
N ILE A 122 -32.87 14.47 3.04
CA ILE A 122 -33.79 13.52 3.68
C ILE A 122 -34.08 13.92 5.13
N GLY A 123 -33.05 14.43 5.82
CA GLY A 123 -33.12 14.80 7.21
C GLY A 123 -33.69 16.19 7.40
N ASP A 124 -34.69 16.31 8.27
CA ASP A 124 -35.24 17.57 8.77
C ASP A 124 -34.17 18.50 9.39
N SER A 125 -34.60 19.57 10.06
CA SER A 125 -33.77 20.56 10.79
C SER A 125 -32.60 20.02 11.66
N GLN A 126 -32.55 18.72 11.96
CA GLN A 126 -31.44 18.06 12.67
C GLN A 126 -30.16 17.89 11.81
N PHE A 127 -30.28 17.89 10.47
CA PHE A 127 -29.18 17.65 9.55
C PHE A 127 -28.81 18.87 8.69
N SER A 128 -29.52 20.00 8.83
CA SER A 128 -29.22 21.25 8.09
C SER A 128 -27.76 21.70 8.23
N ASP A 129 -27.18 21.56 9.43
CA ASP A 129 -25.81 21.96 9.75
C ASP A 129 -24.77 20.83 9.52
N LEU A 130 -25.13 19.76 8.81
CA LEU A 130 -24.30 18.57 8.65
C LEU A 130 -23.20 18.80 7.61
N GLU A 131 -22.05 19.33 8.01
CA GLU A 131 -20.87 19.39 7.15
C GLU A 131 -20.02 18.13 7.35
N LEU A 132 -20.19 17.15 6.45
CA LEU A 132 -19.30 16.01 6.34
C LEU A 132 -18.35 16.26 5.18
N HIS A 133 -17.10 16.56 5.52
CA HIS A 133 -16.03 16.58 4.54
C HIS A 133 -15.09 15.41 4.79
N ARG A 134 -14.62 14.80 3.70
CA ARG A 134 -13.61 13.74 3.73
C ARG A 134 -12.46 14.05 4.71
N THR A 135 -11.91 15.27 4.65
CA THR A 135 -10.78 15.68 5.50
C THR A 135 -11.10 15.67 6.99
N LYS A 136 -12.31 16.09 7.36
CA LYS A 136 -12.79 16.07 8.75
C LYS A 136 -12.93 14.63 9.25
N TYR A 137 -13.54 13.76 8.45
CA TYR A 137 -13.78 12.37 8.83
C TYR A 137 -12.49 11.55 8.90
N SER A 138 -11.57 11.75 7.96
CA SER A 138 -10.23 11.18 8.04
C SER A 138 -9.51 11.62 9.33
N LYS A 139 -9.61 12.89 9.72
CA LYS A 139 -9.02 13.37 10.98
C LYS A 139 -9.71 12.79 12.22
N LEU A 140 -11.03 12.64 12.21
CA LEU A 140 -11.75 12.00 13.32
C LEU A 140 -11.32 10.53 13.49
N ILE A 141 -11.22 9.80 12.40
CA ILE A 141 -10.79 8.39 12.42
C ILE A 141 -9.33 8.30 12.90
N MET A 142 -8.42 9.05 12.28
CA MET A 142 -6.97 8.94 12.55
C MET A 142 -6.54 9.52 13.90
N ASN A 143 -7.15 10.63 14.34
CA ASN A 143 -6.66 11.39 15.50
C ASN A 143 -7.55 11.24 16.74
N VAL A 144 -8.72 10.61 16.63
CA VAL A 144 -9.64 10.44 17.75
C VAL A 144 -10.00 8.97 17.93
N ILE A 145 -10.67 8.35 16.95
CA ILE A 145 -11.22 7.00 17.11
C ILE A 145 -10.10 5.96 17.24
N ALA A 146 -9.19 5.88 16.27
CA ALA A 146 -8.14 4.86 16.28
C ALA A 146 -7.18 4.99 17.48
N PRO A 147 -6.72 6.20 17.88
CA PRO A 147 -5.88 6.35 19.07
C PRO A 147 -6.61 5.97 20.37
N VAL A 148 -7.91 6.25 20.49
CA VAL A 148 -8.70 5.85 21.67
C VAL A 148 -8.76 4.33 21.79
N PHE A 149 -9.07 3.62 20.69
CA PHE A 149 -9.07 2.15 20.69
C PHE A 149 -7.71 1.54 21.01
N LEU A 150 -6.62 2.11 20.47
CA LEU A 150 -5.29 1.65 20.81
C LEU A 150 -4.97 1.89 22.30
N ASN A 151 -5.38 3.02 22.87
CA ASN A 151 -5.18 3.29 24.30
C ASN A 151 -6.02 2.34 25.16
N GLU A 152 -7.29 2.10 24.83
CA GLU A 152 -8.15 1.13 25.52
C GLU A 152 -7.54 -0.28 25.51
N LEU A 153 -7.00 -0.70 24.36
CA LEU A 153 -6.26 -1.96 24.22
C LEU A 153 -5.03 -2.01 25.14
N ILE A 154 -4.21 -0.96 25.15
CA ILE A 154 -2.99 -0.90 25.99
C ILE A 154 -3.35 -0.88 27.48
N GLU A 155 -4.40 -0.14 27.86
CA GLU A 155 -4.90 -0.07 29.24
C GLU A 155 -5.43 -1.43 29.71
N ASP A 156 -6.14 -2.17 28.84
CA ASP A 156 -6.66 -3.50 29.16
C ASP A 156 -5.54 -4.56 29.28
N ILE A 157 -4.46 -4.45 28.49
CA ILE A 157 -3.25 -5.27 28.65
C ILE A 157 -2.58 -4.95 30.00
N GLY A 158 -2.40 -3.66 30.29
CA GLY A 158 -1.80 -3.16 31.52
C GLY A 158 -0.42 -3.77 31.81
N THR A 159 -0.31 -4.50 32.92
CA THR A 159 0.94 -5.16 33.35
C THR A 159 0.95 -6.67 33.09
N SER A 160 -0.09 -7.17 32.41
CA SER A 160 -0.23 -8.60 32.12
C SER A 160 0.83 -9.09 31.13
N SER A 161 1.14 -10.38 31.21
CA SER A 161 1.95 -11.04 30.19
C SER A 161 1.22 -11.11 28.86
N TYR A 162 1.94 -10.89 27.77
CA TYR A 162 1.37 -10.90 26.43
C TYR A 162 2.30 -11.59 25.43
N SER A 163 1.73 -11.97 24.29
CA SER A 163 2.46 -12.52 23.14
C SER A 163 2.19 -11.66 21.90
N ILE A 164 3.12 -11.65 20.95
CA ILE A 164 2.96 -10.90 19.70
C ILE A 164 2.95 -11.86 18.52
N ILE A 165 1.98 -11.71 17.64
CA ILE A 165 1.92 -12.37 16.34
C ILE A 165 2.40 -11.38 15.29
N LEU A 166 3.35 -11.82 14.49
CA LEU A 166 4.04 -11.04 13.46
C LEU A 166 3.85 -11.72 12.11
N ASP A 167 3.59 -10.94 11.08
CA ASP A 167 3.57 -11.44 9.70
C ASP A 167 4.12 -10.38 8.74
N GLU A 168 4.87 -10.82 7.73
CA GLU A 168 5.41 -9.97 6.68
C GLU A 168 4.55 -10.10 5.42
N SER A 169 4.11 -8.97 4.87
CA SER A 169 3.36 -8.93 3.62
C SER A 169 3.89 -7.85 2.69
N THR A 170 3.71 -8.04 1.39
CA THR A 170 4.08 -7.05 0.37
C THR A 170 2.81 -6.49 -0.26
N ASP A 171 2.65 -5.17 -0.20
CA ASP A 171 1.54 -4.47 -0.82
C ASP A 171 1.66 -4.44 -2.36
N ILE A 172 0.55 -4.16 -3.03
CA ILE A 172 0.42 -3.95 -4.48
C ILE A 172 1.42 -2.88 -4.96
N GLY A 173 1.71 -1.88 -4.11
CA GLY A 173 2.72 -0.84 -4.35
C GLY A 173 4.18 -1.30 -4.29
N THR A 174 4.46 -2.58 -4.06
CA THR A 174 5.80 -3.20 -3.85
C THR A 174 6.49 -2.86 -2.52
N ASN A 175 5.78 -2.20 -1.60
CA ASN A 175 6.28 -1.91 -0.26
C ASN A 175 6.04 -3.11 0.66
N LYS A 176 7.02 -3.42 1.52
CA LYS A 176 6.91 -4.50 2.50
C LYS A 176 6.46 -3.93 3.84
N TYR A 177 5.53 -4.63 4.48
CA TYR A 177 4.98 -4.28 5.78
C TYR A 177 5.11 -5.45 6.74
N MET A 178 5.38 -5.14 8.00
CA MET A 178 5.27 -6.09 9.11
C MET A 178 4.08 -5.70 9.97
N ALA A 179 3.13 -6.61 10.08
CA ALA A 179 1.95 -6.44 10.92
C ALA A 179 2.23 -6.98 12.33
N PHE A 180 1.65 -6.31 13.32
CA PHE A 180 1.76 -6.65 14.74
C PHE A 180 0.37 -6.86 15.31
N CYS A 181 0.11 -8.06 15.84
CA CYS A 181 -1.06 -8.35 16.64
C CYS A 181 -0.62 -8.80 18.03
N VAL A 182 -1.33 -8.35 19.07
CA VAL A 182 -1.10 -8.79 20.46
C VAL A 182 -2.09 -9.88 20.81
N ARG A 183 -1.65 -10.86 21.60
CA ARG A 183 -2.52 -11.85 22.24
C ARG A 183 -2.25 -11.90 23.73
N TYR A 184 -3.29 -11.65 24.53
CA TYR A 184 -3.21 -11.50 25.99
C TYR A 184 -4.53 -11.92 26.65
N TYR A 185 -4.51 -12.08 27.97
CA TYR A 185 -5.73 -12.30 28.76
C TYR A 185 -6.33 -10.97 29.19
N SER A 186 -7.58 -10.72 28.81
CA SER A 186 -8.31 -9.52 29.22
C SER A 186 -9.07 -9.77 30.50
N CYS A 187 -8.77 -8.98 31.54
CA CYS A 187 -9.52 -9.03 32.78
C CYS A 187 -10.93 -8.45 32.63
N SER A 188 -11.13 -7.51 31.69
CA SER A 188 -12.43 -6.89 31.46
C SER A 188 -13.40 -7.83 30.72
N GLN A 189 -12.90 -8.63 29.77
CA GLN A 189 -13.70 -9.56 28.99
C GLN A 189 -13.66 -11.01 29.51
N LEU A 190 -12.75 -11.31 30.45
CA LEU A 190 -12.53 -12.65 31.00
C LEU A 190 -12.19 -13.71 29.93
N ASP A 191 -11.49 -13.30 28.87
CA ASP A 191 -11.13 -14.16 27.74
C ASP A 191 -9.75 -13.82 27.17
N ILE A 192 -9.19 -14.71 26.35
CA ILE A 192 -7.96 -14.47 25.59
C ILE A 192 -8.29 -13.71 24.31
N ILE A 193 -7.88 -12.45 24.28
CA ILE A 193 -8.09 -11.57 23.14
C ILE A 193 -6.87 -11.62 22.23
N THR A 194 -7.12 -11.64 20.92
CA THR A 194 -6.11 -11.32 19.91
C THR A 194 -6.56 -10.05 19.20
N ASP A 195 -5.77 -8.98 19.26
CA ASP A 195 -6.10 -7.71 18.63
C ASP A 195 -4.93 -7.10 17.85
N PHE A 196 -5.24 -6.17 16.96
CA PHE A 196 -4.29 -5.53 16.06
C PHE A 196 -3.66 -4.28 16.70
N ILE A 197 -2.33 -4.21 16.67
CA ILE A 197 -1.58 -3.05 17.18
C ILE A 197 -1.30 -2.07 16.04
N GLY A 198 -0.80 -2.57 14.91
CA GLY A 198 -0.30 -1.71 13.85
C GLY A 198 0.48 -2.45 12.77
N PHE A 199 0.86 -1.72 11.72
CA PHE A 199 1.82 -2.17 10.72
C PHE A 199 2.96 -1.16 10.59
N VAL A 200 4.15 -1.65 10.29
CA VAL A 200 5.32 -0.82 10.02
C VAL A 200 5.88 -1.16 8.64
N GLU A 201 6.24 -0.14 7.88
CA GLU A 201 6.89 -0.29 6.58
C GLU A 201 8.37 -0.63 6.76
N ILE A 202 8.85 -1.64 6.04
CA ILE A 202 10.23 -2.13 6.12
C ILE A 202 10.85 -2.10 4.73
N GLU A 203 11.83 -1.23 4.52
CA GLU A 203 12.55 -1.17 3.24
C GLU A 203 13.55 -2.33 3.06
N LYS A 204 14.16 -2.81 4.16
CA LYS A 204 15.16 -3.90 4.18
C LYS A 204 14.91 -4.86 5.33
N ALA A 205 14.72 -6.14 5.02
CA ALA A 205 14.39 -7.20 5.99
C ALA A 205 15.64 -7.91 6.55
N THR A 206 16.64 -7.16 7.02
CA THR A 206 17.73 -7.73 7.84
C THR A 206 17.26 -7.89 9.28
N SER A 207 17.72 -8.94 9.96
CA SER A 207 17.31 -9.27 11.33
C SER A 207 17.49 -8.15 12.34
N GLU A 208 18.53 -7.35 12.17
CA GLU A 208 18.87 -6.21 13.03
C GLU A 208 17.90 -5.05 12.83
N ILE A 209 17.50 -4.77 11.58
CA ILE A 209 16.50 -3.74 11.27
C ILE A 209 15.14 -4.18 11.84
N LEU A 210 14.78 -5.45 11.67
CA LEU A 210 13.55 -6.02 12.21
C LEU A 210 13.51 -5.90 13.74
N LYS A 211 14.65 -6.13 14.42
CA LYS A 211 14.76 -5.93 15.87
C LYS A 211 14.50 -4.47 16.24
N THR A 212 15.17 -3.53 15.60
CA THR A 212 15.01 -2.10 15.89
C THR A 212 13.56 -1.67 15.68
N VAL A 213 12.98 -2.01 14.53
CA VAL A 213 11.58 -1.70 14.20
C VAL A 213 10.62 -2.31 15.22
N PHE A 214 10.86 -3.55 15.65
CA PHE A 214 10.05 -4.23 16.65
C PHE A 214 10.09 -3.50 18.00
N LEU A 215 11.28 -3.11 18.47
CA LEU A 215 11.46 -2.39 19.73
C LEU A 215 10.83 -0.99 19.69
N GLU A 216 11.01 -0.25 18.60
CA GLU A 216 10.40 1.06 18.39
C GLU A 216 8.86 0.97 18.37
N SER A 217 8.30 -0.08 17.75
CA SER A 217 6.84 -0.32 17.73
C SER A 217 6.29 -0.58 19.13
N LEU A 218 7.02 -1.36 19.95
CA LEU A 218 6.65 -1.62 21.33
C LEU A 218 6.72 -0.37 22.20
N GLU A 219 7.79 0.40 22.07
CA GLU A 219 7.98 1.66 22.81
C GLU A 219 6.90 2.68 22.46
N LYS A 220 6.57 2.83 21.17
CA LYS A 220 5.49 3.70 20.71
C LYS A 220 4.13 3.27 21.27
N SER A 221 3.91 1.97 21.41
CA SER A 221 2.69 1.40 22.00
C SER A 221 2.74 1.33 23.53
N LYS A 222 3.82 1.82 24.17
CA LYS A 222 4.05 1.79 25.63
C LYS A 222 3.93 0.39 26.25
N LEU A 223 4.20 -0.65 25.46
CA LEU A 223 4.16 -2.03 25.94
C LEU A 223 5.52 -2.42 26.52
N ASN A 224 5.51 -2.95 27.74
CA ASN A 224 6.73 -3.36 28.41
C ASN A 224 7.24 -4.69 27.83
N ILE A 225 8.41 -4.63 27.18
CA ILE A 225 9.09 -5.79 26.63
C ILE A 225 9.34 -6.92 27.63
N GLN A 226 9.50 -6.62 28.92
CA GLN A 226 9.74 -7.64 29.94
C GLN A 226 8.52 -8.55 30.19
N ASN A 227 7.33 -8.11 29.77
CA ASN A 227 6.10 -8.89 29.90
C ASN A 227 5.82 -9.75 28.64
N LEU A 228 6.70 -9.69 27.63
CA LEU A 228 6.56 -10.46 26.40
C LEU A 228 7.00 -11.91 26.62
N ILE A 229 6.05 -12.85 26.60
CA ILE A 229 6.30 -14.27 26.85
C ILE A 229 6.49 -15.09 25.56
N GLY A 230 6.01 -14.61 24.43
CA GLY A 230 6.14 -15.36 23.17
C GLY A 230 5.90 -14.55 21.91
N ILE A 231 6.46 -15.06 20.81
CA ILE A 231 6.28 -14.52 19.46
C ILE A 231 5.74 -15.61 18.53
N GLY A 232 4.64 -15.28 17.84
CA GLY A 232 4.07 -16.05 16.74
C GLY A 232 4.52 -15.47 15.40
N THR A 233 5.03 -16.29 14.48
CA THR A 233 5.43 -15.78 13.14
C THR A 233 5.39 -16.90 12.09
N ASP A 234 5.39 -16.51 10.82
CA ASP A 234 5.69 -17.44 9.73
C ASP A 234 7.11 -18.02 9.90
N GLY A 235 7.35 -19.16 9.27
CA GLY A 235 8.61 -19.89 9.40
C GLY A 235 9.79 -19.22 8.68
N ALA A 236 9.71 -17.95 8.27
CA ALA A 236 10.73 -17.30 7.48
C ALA A 236 12.08 -17.28 8.21
N SER A 237 13.17 -17.49 7.45
CA SER A 237 14.52 -17.57 8.01
C SER A 237 14.93 -16.30 8.77
N ASN A 238 14.46 -15.14 8.34
CA ASN A 238 14.84 -13.86 8.94
C ASN A 238 14.14 -13.64 10.30
N LEU A 239 13.00 -14.30 10.52
CA LEU A 239 12.19 -14.20 11.75
C LEU A 239 12.49 -15.34 12.72
N CYS A 240 12.59 -16.57 12.20
CA CYS A 240 12.71 -17.82 12.96
C CYS A 240 14.05 -18.56 12.80
N GLY A 241 14.97 -18.04 12.00
CA GLY A 241 16.23 -18.72 11.67
C GLY A 241 17.10 -19.04 12.89
N LYS A 242 17.93 -20.08 12.77
CA LYS A 242 18.85 -20.50 13.83
C LYS A 242 19.95 -19.47 14.10
N ASN A 243 20.36 -18.73 13.07
CA ASN A 243 21.45 -17.77 13.13
C ASN A 243 20.91 -16.39 12.78
N LYS A 244 21.11 -15.40 13.66
CA LYS A 244 20.79 -13.98 13.41
C LYS A 244 19.39 -13.80 12.81
N SER A 245 18.37 -14.30 13.51
CA SER A 245 16.98 -14.01 13.25
C SER A 245 16.41 -13.06 14.31
N LEU A 246 15.27 -12.43 14.01
CA LEU A 246 14.55 -11.60 14.98
C LEU A 246 14.35 -12.33 16.31
N PHE A 247 13.89 -13.59 16.27
CA PHE A 247 13.71 -14.38 17.48
C PHE A 247 15.01 -14.57 18.26
N THR A 248 16.12 -14.95 17.60
CA THR A 248 17.39 -15.14 18.30
C THR A 248 17.89 -13.86 18.97
N LEU A 249 17.73 -12.71 18.30
CA LEU A 249 18.14 -11.41 18.80
C LEU A 249 17.26 -10.89 19.95
N LEU A 250 15.98 -11.27 19.96
CA LEU A 250 15.06 -10.96 21.06
C LEU A 250 15.27 -11.89 22.25
N LYS A 251 15.67 -13.14 22.01
CA LYS A 251 15.99 -14.10 23.06
C LYS A 251 17.23 -13.73 23.88
N GLU A 252 18.15 -12.96 23.29
CA GLU A 252 19.27 -12.32 24.02
C GLU A 252 18.78 -11.28 25.04
N ILE A 253 17.66 -10.60 24.76
CA ILE A 253 17.05 -9.61 25.66
C ILE A 253 16.11 -10.28 26.66
N ILE A 254 15.34 -11.27 26.20
CA ILE A 254 14.32 -11.99 26.97
C ILE A 254 14.61 -13.49 26.91
N PRO A 255 15.40 -14.03 27.86
CA PRO A 255 15.84 -15.43 27.81
C PRO A 255 14.69 -16.46 27.79
N HIS A 256 13.54 -16.12 28.41
CA HIS A 256 12.38 -16.99 28.55
C HIS A 256 11.40 -16.93 27.35
N LEU A 257 11.71 -16.12 26.32
CA LEU A 257 10.86 -15.92 25.14
C LEU A 257 10.63 -17.23 24.36
N GLN A 258 9.36 -17.52 24.08
CA GLN A 258 8.94 -18.69 23.31
C GLN A 258 8.63 -18.34 21.85
N LEU A 259 9.07 -19.19 20.93
CA LEU A 259 8.74 -19.07 19.51
C LEU A 259 7.62 -20.03 19.15
N ILE A 260 6.52 -19.51 18.62
CA ILE A 260 5.43 -20.29 18.06
C ILE A 260 5.45 -20.11 16.54
N LYS A 261 5.86 -21.15 15.82
CA LYS A 261 5.79 -21.13 14.35
C LYS A 261 4.35 -21.31 13.91
N CYS A 262 3.96 -20.60 12.84
CA CYS A 262 2.63 -20.71 12.27
C CYS A 262 2.33 -22.14 11.82
N VAL A 263 1.42 -22.82 12.54
CA VAL A 263 0.99 -24.19 12.25
C VAL A 263 0.40 -24.29 10.85
N CYS A 264 -0.39 -23.30 10.42
CA CYS A 264 -0.96 -23.27 9.07
C CYS A 264 0.11 -23.24 7.98
N HIS A 265 1.19 -22.48 8.21
CA HIS A 265 2.31 -22.40 7.27
C HIS A 265 3.13 -23.70 7.28
N SER A 266 3.37 -24.28 8.45
CA SER A 266 4.04 -25.58 8.57
C SER A 266 3.26 -26.69 7.86
N LEU A 267 1.94 -26.77 8.07
CA LEU A 267 1.07 -27.71 7.37
C LEU A 267 1.07 -27.45 5.85
N ASN A 268 1.07 -26.19 5.42
CA ASN A 268 1.19 -25.84 4.00
C ASN A 268 2.50 -26.35 3.39
N ILE A 269 3.62 -26.21 4.08
CA ILE A 269 4.91 -26.74 3.62
C ILE A 269 4.86 -28.27 3.55
N CYS A 270 4.40 -28.95 4.61
CA CYS A 270 4.29 -30.41 4.62
C CYS A 270 3.43 -30.92 3.46
N ALA A 271 2.27 -30.30 3.25
CA ALA A 271 1.38 -30.66 2.14
C ALA A 271 1.99 -30.36 0.77
N SER A 272 2.67 -29.22 0.60
CA SER A 272 3.36 -28.89 -0.64
C SER A 272 4.41 -29.94 -0.98
N ASN A 273 5.28 -30.28 -0.03
CA ASN A 273 6.31 -31.28 -0.22
C ASN A 273 5.71 -32.67 -0.51
N ALA A 274 4.61 -33.05 0.15
CA ALA A 274 3.93 -34.31 -0.14
C ALA A 274 3.30 -34.33 -1.55
N CYS A 275 2.82 -33.18 -2.04
CA CYS A 275 2.34 -33.05 -3.42
C CYS A 275 3.47 -33.12 -4.46
N ASP A 276 4.68 -32.66 -4.12
CA ASP A 276 5.84 -32.76 -5.02
C ASP A 276 6.26 -34.21 -5.29
N GLU A 277 5.93 -35.14 -4.38
CA GLU A 277 6.10 -36.59 -4.57
C GLU A 277 5.03 -37.20 -5.50
N LEU A 278 3.94 -36.48 -5.79
CA LEU A 278 2.91 -36.96 -6.72
C LEU A 278 3.35 -36.74 -8.17
N PRO A 279 2.87 -37.58 -9.12
CA PRO A 279 3.16 -37.38 -10.53
C PRO A 279 2.73 -35.99 -11.00
N SER A 280 3.65 -35.25 -11.64
CA SER A 280 3.42 -33.90 -12.15
C SER A 280 2.27 -33.84 -13.18
N SER A 281 1.90 -34.99 -13.76
CA SER A 281 0.75 -35.13 -14.65
C SER A 281 -0.58 -34.81 -13.97
N LEU A 282 -0.73 -35.05 -12.67
CA LEU A 282 -1.93 -34.73 -11.90
C LEU A 282 -2.07 -33.22 -11.71
N GLU A 283 -0.98 -32.53 -11.36
CA GLU A 283 -0.97 -31.07 -11.26
C GLU A 283 -1.28 -30.43 -12.61
N PHE A 284 -0.61 -30.90 -13.67
CA PHE A 284 -0.82 -30.45 -15.03
C PHE A 284 -2.29 -30.60 -15.43
N LEU A 285 -2.89 -31.78 -15.19
CA LEU A 285 -4.30 -32.04 -15.50
C LEU A 285 -5.23 -31.02 -14.82
N VAL A 286 -5.09 -30.81 -13.51
CA VAL A 286 -5.96 -29.88 -12.76
C VAL A 286 -5.80 -28.44 -13.24
N ARG A 287 -4.56 -28.01 -13.53
CA ARG A 287 -4.28 -26.68 -14.08
C ARG A 287 -4.86 -26.50 -15.48
N GLU A 288 -4.65 -27.47 -16.36
CA GLU A 288 -5.08 -27.38 -17.75
C GLU A 288 -6.58 -27.47 -17.93
N ILE A 289 -7.28 -28.25 -17.11
CA ILE A 289 -8.75 -28.23 -17.07
C ILE A 289 -9.23 -26.80 -16.79
N ARG A 290 -8.65 -26.12 -15.79
CA ARG A 290 -9.04 -24.74 -15.49
C ARG A 290 -8.68 -23.77 -16.61
N ASN A 291 -7.49 -23.90 -17.20
CA ASN A 291 -6.99 -23.04 -18.28
C ASN A 291 -7.83 -23.19 -19.55
N TRP A 292 -8.21 -24.42 -19.90
CA TRP A 292 -9.06 -24.70 -21.06
C TRP A 292 -10.32 -23.85 -21.07
N PHE A 293 -10.99 -23.76 -19.92
CA PHE A 293 -12.19 -22.96 -19.73
C PHE A 293 -11.91 -21.47 -19.52
N SER A 294 -10.79 -21.07 -18.89
CA SER A 294 -10.50 -19.64 -18.64
C SER A 294 -10.33 -18.84 -19.93
N HIS A 295 -9.82 -19.47 -20.99
CA HIS A 295 -9.48 -18.80 -22.25
C HIS A 295 -10.64 -18.65 -23.24
N SER A 296 -11.81 -19.23 -22.98
CA SER A 296 -12.92 -19.17 -23.94
C SER A 296 -14.29 -19.24 -23.26
N SER A 297 -15.07 -18.18 -23.45
CA SER A 297 -16.49 -18.15 -23.08
C SER A 297 -17.29 -19.22 -23.85
N LEU A 298 -16.95 -19.49 -25.11
CA LEU A 298 -17.61 -20.52 -25.93
C LEU A 298 -17.41 -21.93 -25.36
N ARG A 299 -16.20 -22.25 -24.88
CA ARG A 299 -15.93 -23.54 -24.21
C ARG A 299 -16.72 -23.69 -22.90
N GLN A 300 -16.83 -22.61 -22.13
CA GLN A 300 -17.65 -22.59 -20.91
C GLN A 300 -19.13 -22.81 -21.22
N LEU A 301 -19.67 -22.16 -22.26
CA LEU A 301 -21.05 -22.33 -22.71
C LEU A 301 -21.32 -23.77 -23.14
N ARG A 302 -20.51 -24.33 -24.05
CA ARG A 302 -20.66 -25.72 -24.50
C ARG A 302 -20.60 -26.73 -23.35
N TYR A 303 -19.70 -26.51 -22.39
CA TYR A 303 -19.62 -27.36 -21.20
C TYR A 303 -20.84 -27.21 -20.30
N ARG A 304 -21.35 -25.99 -20.10
CA ARG A 304 -22.57 -25.73 -19.34
C ARG A 304 -23.77 -26.44 -19.97
N ASP A 305 -23.94 -26.34 -21.29
CA ASP A 305 -25.06 -26.96 -21.99
C ASP A 305 -25.01 -28.50 -21.91
N LEU A 306 -23.80 -29.08 -22.05
CA LEU A 306 -23.58 -30.50 -21.80
C LEU A 306 -23.90 -30.89 -20.35
N PHE A 307 -23.42 -30.12 -19.37
CA PHE A 307 -23.64 -30.39 -17.96
C PHE A 307 -25.13 -30.34 -17.60
N GLN A 308 -25.85 -29.33 -18.10
CA GLN A 308 -27.30 -29.20 -17.93
C GLN A 308 -28.05 -30.39 -18.53
N THR A 309 -27.60 -30.91 -19.67
CA THR A 309 -28.19 -32.09 -20.31
C THR A 309 -27.99 -33.35 -19.46
N LEU A 310 -26.82 -33.51 -18.83
CA LEU A 310 -26.50 -34.67 -17.99
C LEU A 310 -27.13 -34.63 -16.59
N TYR A 311 -27.45 -33.45 -16.07
CA TYR A 311 -27.93 -33.25 -14.70
C TYR A 311 -29.19 -32.39 -14.61
N GLU A 312 -30.09 -32.51 -15.58
CA GLU A 312 -31.45 -31.95 -15.54
C GLU A 312 -31.48 -30.44 -15.22
N GLY A 313 -30.72 -29.65 -15.98
CA GLY A 313 -30.73 -28.19 -15.89
C GLY A 313 -29.88 -27.59 -14.76
N LYS A 314 -29.19 -28.42 -13.96
CA LYS A 314 -28.23 -27.93 -12.95
C LYS A 314 -27.06 -27.18 -13.59
N GLN A 315 -26.51 -26.23 -12.85
CA GLN A 315 -25.31 -25.48 -13.26
C GLN A 315 -24.03 -26.21 -12.85
N PRO A 316 -22.98 -26.20 -13.68
CA PRO A 316 -21.71 -26.79 -13.32
C PRO A 316 -21.06 -26.04 -12.15
N PRO A 317 -20.50 -26.75 -11.16
CA PRO A 317 -19.67 -26.14 -10.12
C PRO A 317 -18.50 -25.36 -10.72
N ARG A 318 -18.17 -24.21 -10.11
CA ARG A 318 -17.08 -23.37 -10.59
C ARG A 318 -15.74 -24.07 -10.37
N ILE A 319 -15.02 -24.34 -11.46
CA ILE A 319 -13.65 -24.86 -11.39
C ILE A 319 -12.74 -23.76 -10.82
N VAL A 320 -12.19 -24.03 -9.64
CA VAL A 320 -11.32 -23.11 -8.91
C VAL A 320 -9.92 -23.12 -9.52
N ARG A 321 -9.24 -21.97 -9.49
CA ARG A 321 -7.84 -21.89 -9.92
C ARG A 321 -6.95 -22.39 -8.80
N LEU A 322 -6.07 -23.33 -9.12
CA LEU A 322 -5.01 -23.75 -8.21
C LEU A 322 -4.05 -22.57 -7.96
N LEU A 323 -3.88 -22.18 -6.70
CA LEU A 323 -2.93 -21.16 -6.27
C LEU A 323 -1.71 -21.86 -5.67
N THR A 324 -0.51 -21.48 -6.11
CA THR A 324 0.75 -22.08 -5.67
C THR A 324 1.04 -21.88 -4.18
N THR A 325 0.52 -20.82 -3.56
CA THR A 325 0.85 -20.43 -2.17
C THR A 325 -0.15 -20.90 -1.13
N ARG A 326 -1.21 -21.62 -1.50
CA ARG A 326 -2.28 -22.02 -0.57
C ARG A 326 -2.73 -23.44 -0.83
N TRP A 327 -2.07 -24.40 -0.18
CA TRP A 327 -2.34 -25.82 -0.37
C TRP A 327 -3.80 -26.23 -0.11
N LEU A 328 -4.51 -25.55 0.80
CA LEU A 328 -5.95 -25.74 1.04
C LEU A 328 -6.79 -25.58 -0.25
N ALA A 329 -6.27 -24.91 -1.27
CA ALA A 329 -6.90 -24.82 -2.59
C ALA A 329 -6.88 -26.16 -3.36
N TRP A 330 -5.93 -27.07 -3.11
CA TRP A 330 -5.85 -28.36 -3.79
C TRP A 330 -7.09 -29.22 -3.54
N TYR A 331 -7.53 -29.34 -2.29
CA TYR A 331 -8.70 -30.12 -1.95
C TYR A 331 -9.93 -29.62 -2.72
N GLY A 332 -10.18 -28.31 -2.71
CA GLY A 332 -11.30 -27.70 -3.44
C GLY A 332 -11.19 -27.90 -4.96
N CYS A 333 -10.01 -27.75 -5.53
CA CYS A 333 -9.77 -27.97 -6.95
C CYS A 333 -9.98 -29.44 -7.36
N ILE A 334 -9.38 -30.38 -6.63
CA ILE A 334 -9.50 -31.82 -6.89
C ILE A 334 -10.96 -32.25 -6.72
N LYS A 335 -11.60 -31.88 -5.62
CA LYS A 335 -13.02 -32.18 -5.38
C LYS A 335 -13.90 -31.64 -6.51
N SER A 336 -13.69 -30.40 -6.93
CA SER A 336 -14.43 -29.81 -8.06
C SER A 336 -14.23 -30.57 -9.37
N VAL A 337 -13.07 -31.16 -9.61
CA VAL A 337 -12.80 -31.99 -10.80
C VAL A 337 -13.44 -33.36 -10.66
N LEU A 338 -13.35 -33.99 -9.49
CA LEU A 338 -13.94 -35.30 -9.21
C LEU A 338 -15.47 -35.27 -9.25
N ASP A 339 -16.09 -34.27 -8.64
CA ASP A 339 -17.55 -34.05 -8.64
C ASP A 339 -18.10 -33.87 -10.08
N GLN A 340 -17.24 -33.45 -11.01
CA GLN A 340 -17.57 -33.19 -12.41
C GLN A 340 -16.88 -34.16 -13.38
N TRP A 341 -16.33 -35.27 -12.89
CA TRP A 341 -15.43 -36.11 -13.67
C TRP A 341 -16.11 -36.67 -14.93
N LEU A 342 -17.35 -37.14 -14.79
CA LEU A 342 -18.12 -37.69 -15.91
C LEU A 342 -18.39 -36.63 -17.00
N PRO A 343 -18.96 -35.44 -16.69
CA PRO A 343 -19.08 -34.35 -17.65
C PRO A 343 -17.79 -33.90 -18.30
N LEU A 344 -16.73 -33.74 -17.52
CA LEU A 344 -15.42 -33.30 -18.03
C LEU A 344 -14.88 -34.33 -19.02
N LYS A 345 -14.92 -35.61 -18.66
CA LYS A 345 -14.50 -36.70 -19.54
C LYS A 345 -15.33 -36.74 -20.82
N THR A 346 -16.65 -36.59 -20.73
CA THR A 346 -17.55 -36.55 -21.89
C THR A 346 -17.25 -35.34 -22.77
N HIS A 347 -17.05 -34.16 -22.18
CA HIS A 347 -16.71 -32.94 -22.90
C HIS A 347 -15.40 -33.09 -23.69
N PHE A 348 -14.32 -33.53 -23.04
CA PHE A 348 -13.03 -33.72 -23.71
C PHE A 348 -13.05 -34.85 -24.73
N ASN A 349 -13.85 -35.90 -24.52
CA ASN A 349 -14.06 -36.97 -25.52
C ASN A 349 -14.83 -36.47 -26.75
N LEU A 350 -15.80 -35.57 -26.57
CA LEU A 350 -16.50 -34.94 -27.70
C LEU A 350 -15.57 -34.01 -28.47
N ILE A 351 -14.69 -33.28 -27.77
CA ILE A 351 -13.67 -32.41 -28.39
C ILE A 351 -12.59 -33.21 -29.12
N SER A 352 -12.19 -34.38 -28.59
CA SER A 352 -11.18 -35.22 -29.26
C SER A 352 -11.71 -35.89 -30.52
N LYS A 353 -13.03 -36.19 -30.55
CA LYS A 353 -13.72 -36.77 -31.71
C LYS A 353 -14.19 -35.73 -32.72
N SER A 354 -14.61 -34.55 -32.26
CA SER A 354 -14.75 -33.40 -33.15
C SER A 354 -13.35 -33.03 -33.63
N LYS A 355 -13.17 -32.61 -34.88
CA LYS A 355 -11.85 -32.21 -35.39
C LYS A 355 -11.28 -30.94 -34.71
N GLU A 356 -11.72 -30.57 -33.51
CA GLU A 356 -11.11 -29.55 -32.66
C GLU A 356 -9.88 -30.10 -31.89
N GLY A 357 -9.61 -31.41 -31.98
CA GLY A 357 -8.44 -32.09 -31.39
C GLY A 357 -7.34 -32.52 -32.36
N LYS A 358 -7.41 -32.20 -33.66
CA LYS A 358 -6.22 -32.34 -34.52
C LYS A 358 -5.40 -31.06 -34.37
N SER A 359 -4.24 -31.16 -33.73
CA SER A 359 -3.12 -30.32 -34.14
C SER A 359 -2.96 -30.58 -35.64
N VAL A 360 -3.40 -29.62 -36.45
CA VAL A 360 -2.90 -29.49 -37.80
C VAL A 360 -1.39 -29.46 -37.65
N HIS A 361 -0.71 -30.45 -38.21
CA HIS A 361 0.72 -30.33 -38.46
C HIS A 361 0.98 -28.94 -39.00
N ASP A 362 1.94 -28.24 -38.39
CA ASP A 362 2.45 -26.93 -38.75
C ASP A 362 2.73 -26.79 -40.25
N ILE A 363 1.68 -26.58 -41.02
CA ILE A 363 1.70 -25.71 -42.16
C ILE A 363 0.82 -24.56 -41.69
N THR A 364 1.45 -23.61 -41.01
CA THR A 364 0.81 -22.32 -40.73
C THR A 364 0.15 -21.85 -42.03
N LEU A 365 -1.04 -21.27 -41.96
CA LEU A 365 -1.77 -20.75 -43.12
C LEU A 365 -0.83 -19.92 -44.05
N ILE A 366 0.14 -19.23 -43.44
CA ILE A 366 1.25 -18.51 -44.07
C ILE A 366 2.16 -19.45 -44.91
N ASN A 367 2.64 -20.56 -44.35
CA ASN A 367 3.43 -21.55 -45.08
C ASN A 367 2.65 -22.14 -46.26
N CYS A 368 1.34 -22.37 -46.12
CA CYS A 368 0.50 -22.85 -47.22
C CYS A 368 0.51 -21.85 -48.40
N TRP A 369 0.22 -20.58 -48.13
CA TRP A 369 0.22 -19.53 -49.16
C TRP A 369 1.62 -19.23 -49.71
N ALA A 370 2.66 -19.32 -48.87
CA ALA A 370 4.05 -19.18 -49.29
C ALA A 370 4.52 -20.34 -50.18
N THR A 371 4.07 -21.57 -49.93
CA THR A 371 4.35 -22.70 -50.82
C THR A 371 3.58 -22.55 -52.13
N LEU A 372 2.30 -22.17 -52.07
CA LEU A 372 1.46 -21.94 -53.26
C LEU A 372 2.01 -20.82 -54.16
N SER A 373 2.64 -19.78 -53.59
CA SER A 373 3.28 -18.73 -54.38
C SER A 373 4.49 -19.23 -55.17
N GLN A 374 5.11 -20.33 -54.74
CA GLN A 374 6.27 -20.92 -55.42
C GLN A 374 5.92 -22.03 -56.41
N VAL A 375 4.65 -22.43 -56.51
CA VAL A 375 4.21 -23.49 -57.45
C VAL A 375 4.26 -22.97 -58.89
N THR A 376 5.18 -23.51 -59.68
CA THR A 376 5.31 -23.22 -61.11
C THR A 376 4.66 -24.29 -61.98
N ASN A 377 4.16 -23.89 -63.14
CA ASN A 377 3.72 -24.81 -64.18
C ASN A 377 4.93 -25.34 -64.98
N ALA A 378 4.69 -26.23 -65.94
CA ALA A 378 5.75 -26.81 -66.79
C ALA A 378 6.51 -25.77 -67.65
N ALA A 379 5.97 -24.56 -67.82
CA ALA A 379 6.60 -23.44 -68.51
C ALA A 379 7.42 -22.53 -67.57
N GLY A 380 7.42 -22.79 -66.27
CA GLY A 380 8.14 -22.00 -65.27
C GLY A 380 7.34 -20.84 -64.67
N ASP A 381 6.08 -20.64 -65.06
CA ASP A 381 5.25 -19.55 -64.55
C ASP A 381 4.58 -19.91 -63.22
N HIS A 382 4.58 -18.96 -62.27
CA HIS A 382 3.96 -19.13 -60.95
C HIS A 382 2.43 -19.14 -61.04
N THR A 383 1.86 -20.35 -60.98
CA THR A 383 0.44 -20.66 -61.27
C THR A 383 -0.56 -19.92 -60.38
N PHE A 384 -0.20 -19.66 -59.12
CA PHE A 384 -1.10 -19.05 -58.12
C PHE A 384 -0.57 -17.73 -57.55
N LYS A 385 0.29 -17.03 -58.30
CA LYS A 385 1.00 -15.84 -57.84
C LYS A 385 0.06 -14.75 -57.32
N GLU A 386 -0.94 -14.35 -58.10
CA GLU A 386 -1.82 -13.24 -57.71
C GLU A 386 -2.68 -13.56 -56.49
N LEU A 387 -3.20 -14.79 -56.41
CA LEU A 387 -4.04 -15.24 -55.30
C LEU A 387 -3.23 -15.36 -54.00
N SER A 388 -2.02 -15.93 -54.08
CA SER A 388 -1.12 -16.06 -52.93
C SER A 388 -0.59 -14.69 -52.48
N GLU A 389 -0.25 -13.78 -53.39
CA GLU A 389 0.10 -12.40 -53.06
C GLU A 389 -1.05 -11.65 -52.39
N PHE A 390 -2.28 -11.80 -52.89
CA PHE A 390 -3.46 -11.19 -52.28
C PHE A 390 -3.69 -11.71 -50.85
N ALA A 391 -3.63 -13.02 -50.66
CA ALA A 391 -3.78 -13.65 -49.34
C ALA A 391 -2.67 -13.22 -48.37
N LEU A 392 -1.41 -13.16 -48.79
CA LEU A 392 -0.29 -12.70 -47.97
C LEU A 392 -0.38 -11.21 -47.62
N ARG A 393 -0.90 -10.37 -48.54
CA ARG A 393 -1.18 -8.96 -48.27
C ARG A 393 -2.34 -8.77 -47.29
N LEU A 394 -3.38 -9.61 -47.36
CA LEU A 394 -4.47 -9.58 -46.40
C LEU A 394 -3.98 -9.99 -44.99
N LEU A 395 -3.10 -10.99 -44.92
CA LEU A 395 -2.52 -11.50 -43.66
C LEU A 395 -1.50 -10.54 -43.02
N SER A 396 -0.98 -9.56 -43.76
CA SER A 396 -0.11 -8.51 -43.22
C SER A 396 -0.89 -7.34 -42.59
N LEU A 397 -2.22 -7.32 -42.75
CA LEU A 397 -3.07 -6.34 -42.09
C LEU A 397 -3.09 -6.59 -40.57
N PRO A 398 -3.11 -5.52 -39.75
CA PRO A 398 -3.14 -5.66 -38.30
C PRO A 398 -4.49 -6.25 -37.85
N ILE A 399 -4.49 -7.49 -37.37
CA ILE A 399 -5.68 -8.17 -36.82
C ILE A 399 -5.95 -7.73 -35.37
N SER A 400 -4.89 -7.38 -34.62
CA SER A 400 -4.99 -6.97 -33.21
C SER A 400 -3.77 -6.20 -32.73
N ASN A 401 -3.97 -5.28 -31.78
CA ASN A 401 -2.90 -4.56 -31.09
C ASN A 401 -2.15 -5.40 -30.04
N ALA A 402 -2.54 -6.66 -29.82
CA ALA A 402 -1.90 -7.55 -28.83
C ALA A 402 -0.39 -7.75 -29.04
N VAL A 403 0.13 -7.56 -30.26
CA VAL A 403 1.58 -7.58 -30.53
C VAL A 403 2.27 -6.35 -29.95
N VAL A 404 1.64 -5.18 -30.08
CA VAL A 404 2.13 -3.92 -29.52
C VAL A 404 2.10 -3.95 -27.99
N GLU A 405 1.03 -4.52 -27.40
CA GLU A 405 0.95 -4.72 -25.94
C GLU A 405 2.05 -5.64 -25.41
N ARG A 406 2.38 -6.71 -26.13
CA ARG A 406 3.52 -7.57 -25.81
C ARG A 406 4.86 -6.82 -25.90
N ILE A 407 5.02 -5.94 -26.89
CA ILE A 407 6.21 -5.07 -26.98
C ILE A 407 6.28 -4.12 -25.78
N PHE A 408 5.16 -3.56 -25.32
CA PHE A 408 5.13 -2.76 -24.08
C PHE A 408 5.46 -3.58 -22.84
N SER A 409 5.06 -4.85 -22.77
CA SER A 409 5.50 -5.75 -21.70
C SER A 409 7.02 -5.97 -21.71
N VAL A 410 7.62 -6.17 -22.89
CA VAL A 410 9.08 -6.32 -23.05
C VAL A 410 9.81 -5.01 -22.72
N MET A 411 9.21 -3.86 -23.07
CA MET A 411 9.70 -2.54 -22.68
C MET A 411 9.73 -2.40 -21.16
N ASN A 412 8.64 -2.74 -20.47
CA ASN A 412 8.56 -2.66 -19.00
C ASN A 412 9.57 -3.59 -18.31
N ALA A 413 9.84 -4.75 -18.90
CA ALA A 413 10.89 -5.66 -18.42
C ALA A 413 12.33 -5.14 -18.71
N THR A 414 12.50 -4.28 -19.71
CA THR A 414 13.81 -3.75 -20.11
C THR A 414 14.14 -2.42 -19.41
N LYS A 415 13.13 -1.56 -19.25
CA LYS A 415 13.20 -0.29 -18.53
C LYS A 415 12.69 -0.49 -17.10
N THR A 416 13.56 -1.08 -16.29
CA THR A 416 13.31 -1.35 -14.87
C THR A 416 13.58 -0.11 -14.00
N LYS A 417 13.15 -0.12 -12.74
CA LYS A 417 13.40 0.96 -11.77
C LYS A 417 14.90 1.33 -11.65
N VAL A 418 15.81 0.36 -11.83
CA VAL A 418 17.28 0.56 -11.78
C VAL A 418 17.84 1.15 -13.08
N ARG A 419 17.12 1.05 -14.21
CA ARG A 419 17.54 1.52 -15.54
C ARG A 419 16.66 2.64 -16.10
N ILE A 420 16.24 3.56 -15.23
CA ILE A 420 15.28 4.63 -15.58
C ILE A 420 15.85 5.69 -16.55
N ARG A 421 17.15 6.01 -16.43
CA ARG A 421 17.83 7.07 -17.23
C ARG A 421 18.28 6.62 -18.63
N MET A 422 17.80 5.47 -19.11
CA MET A 422 18.15 4.94 -20.44
C MET A 422 17.59 5.84 -21.55
N SER A 423 18.44 6.20 -22.52
CA SER A 423 18.01 6.97 -23.69
C SER A 423 17.01 6.18 -24.54
N GLN A 424 16.10 6.89 -25.22
CA GLN A 424 15.08 6.26 -26.06
C GLN A 424 15.70 5.43 -27.19
N SER A 425 16.79 5.90 -27.79
CA SER A 425 17.53 5.16 -28.83
C SER A 425 18.09 3.83 -28.31
N MET A 426 18.66 3.83 -27.09
CA MET A 426 19.18 2.61 -26.46
C MET A 426 18.05 1.65 -26.07
N LEU A 427 16.94 2.18 -25.56
CA LEU A 427 15.76 1.37 -25.21
C LEU A 427 15.17 0.68 -26.45
N VAL A 428 15.02 1.42 -27.55
CA VAL A 428 14.53 0.87 -28.83
C VAL A 428 15.49 -0.18 -29.38
N ALA A 429 16.81 0.04 -29.31
CA ALA A 429 17.80 -0.94 -29.74
C ALA A 429 17.71 -2.24 -28.92
N LEU A 430 17.61 -2.14 -27.59
CA LEU A 430 17.50 -3.31 -26.71
C LEU A 430 16.19 -4.07 -26.89
N ILE A 431 15.06 -3.37 -27.02
CA ILE A 431 13.77 -4.01 -27.30
C ILE A 431 13.81 -4.70 -28.67
N ARG A 432 14.39 -4.06 -29.70
CA ARG A 432 14.52 -4.66 -31.04
C ARG A 432 15.32 -5.96 -31.00
N ILE A 433 16.45 -6.01 -30.28
CA ILE A 433 17.25 -7.23 -30.11
C ILE A 433 16.44 -8.33 -29.39
N LYS A 434 15.78 -7.98 -28.28
CA LYS A 434 14.99 -8.94 -27.48
C LYS A 434 13.80 -9.51 -28.24
N VAL A 435 13.05 -8.66 -28.94
CA VAL A 435 11.90 -9.07 -29.75
C VAL A 435 12.37 -9.92 -30.94
N HIS A 436 13.44 -9.50 -31.65
CA HIS A 436 13.97 -10.26 -32.78
C HIS A 436 14.47 -11.66 -32.39
N ASN A 437 15.16 -11.78 -31.25
CA ASN A 437 15.61 -13.08 -30.73
C ASN A 437 14.43 -13.96 -30.27
N SER A 438 13.36 -13.38 -29.74
CA SER A 438 12.14 -14.11 -29.38
C SER A 438 11.42 -14.65 -30.61
N VAL A 439 11.38 -13.90 -31.71
CA VAL A 439 10.76 -14.33 -32.97
C VAL A 439 11.58 -15.44 -33.63
N LYS A 440 12.92 -15.31 -33.68
CA LYS A 440 13.82 -16.33 -34.27
C LYS A 440 13.96 -17.61 -33.45
N LYS A 441 13.79 -17.59 -32.12
CA LYS A 441 13.79 -18.81 -31.28
C LYS A 441 12.70 -19.82 -31.69
N THR A 442 11.65 -19.36 -32.37
CA THR A 442 10.61 -20.22 -32.95
C THR A 442 11.06 -20.95 -34.22
N MET A 443 12.20 -20.59 -34.83
CA MET A 443 12.75 -21.25 -36.03
C MET A 443 14.00 -22.10 -35.78
N LEU A 444 14.59 -22.08 -34.58
CA LEU A 444 15.86 -22.76 -34.28
C LEU A 444 15.70 -24.12 -33.57
N TYR A 445 14.53 -24.74 -33.63
CA TYR A 445 14.30 -26.12 -33.17
C TYR A 445 14.20 -27.14 -34.32
N PHE A 446 14.94 -26.92 -35.41
CA PHE A 446 15.26 -27.94 -36.40
C PHE A 446 16.69 -27.72 -36.93
N VAL A 447 17.69 -28.08 -36.11
CA VAL A 447 18.89 -28.84 -36.48
C VAL A 447 19.28 -29.67 -35.28
#